data_AF-A0A316UJE0-F1
#
_entry.id   AF-A0A316UJE0-F1
#
_cell.length_a   1.000
_cell.length_b   1.000
_cell.length_c   1.000
_cell.angle_alpha   90.00
_cell.angle_beta   90.00
_cell.angle_gamma   90.00
#
_symmetry.space_group_name_H-M   'P 1'
#
loop_
_entity.id
_entity.type
_entity.pdbx_description
1 polymer ?
#
loop_
_entity_poly.entity_id
_entity_poly.type
_entity_poly.pdbx_seq_one_letter_code
_entity_poly.pdbx_strand_id
1 'polypeptide(L)'
;PQRRSMPALLGPCIVCTSSSSKYKCPACQAPTCSLPCHKRHKAEASTSWVPMRSYDSSQFLKDYHFLSQIGRHVSAAGKELVSRGLMPPQPASDSTAGPSQQRRPPPIDPAKHRARKQREALEDAVRSRRCKVLWLPEGMARREENRTVWHDKGKRVRWTVELVW
;
A
#
# COMPACT_ATOMS: atom_id res chain seq x y z
N PRO A 1 19.14 -39.90 -30.95
CA PRO A 1 19.01 -38.90 -29.86
C PRO A 1 17.55 -38.44 -29.68
N GLN A 2 16.80 -39.19 -28.85
CA GLN A 2 15.39 -38.93 -28.59
C GLN A 2 15.24 -37.72 -27.63
N ARG A 3 14.61 -36.65 -28.11
CA ARG A 3 14.24 -35.50 -27.29
C ARG A 3 13.05 -35.90 -26.41
N ARG A 4 13.28 -36.02 -25.10
CA ARG A 4 12.22 -36.22 -24.11
C ARG A 4 11.22 -35.05 -24.19
N SER A 5 9.98 -35.34 -24.55
CA SER A 5 8.86 -34.41 -24.50
C SER A 5 8.47 -34.10 -23.06
N MET A 6 8.76 -32.88 -22.59
CA MET A 6 8.28 -32.36 -21.31
C MET A 6 6.78 -32.03 -21.44
N PRO A 7 5.92 -32.50 -20.52
CA PRO A 7 4.48 -32.29 -20.62
C PRO A 7 4.14 -30.81 -20.43
N ALA A 8 3.32 -30.29 -21.33
CA ALA A 8 2.88 -28.91 -21.32
C ALA A 8 1.87 -28.66 -20.19
N LEU A 9 2.33 -28.11 -19.06
CA LEU A 9 1.49 -27.76 -17.90
C LEU A 9 0.55 -26.56 -18.12
N LEU A 10 0.54 -25.94 -19.31
CA LEU A 10 -0.06 -24.62 -19.54
C LEU A 10 -1.23 -24.58 -20.54
N GLY A 11 -1.70 -25.73 -21.05
CA GLY A 11 -2.76 -25.77 -22.05
C GLY A 11 -2.37 -25.15 -23.40
N PRO A 12 -3.31 -25.06 -24.37
CA PRO A 12 -3.06 -24.44 -25.67
C PRO A 12 -2.84 -22.93 -25.55
N CYS A 13 -2.12 -22.35 -26.51
CA CYS A 13 -1.93 -20.89 -26.55
C CYS A 13 -3.24 -20.17 -26.83
N ILE A 14 -3.56 -19.13 -26.05
CA ILE A 14 -4.81 -18.38 -26.21
C ILE A 14 -4.90 -17.60 -27.54
N VAL A 15 -3.76 -17.36 -28.20
CA VAL A 15 -3.70 -16.48 -29.37
C VAL A 15 -3.66 -17.25 -30.69
N CYS A 16 -3.04 -18.43 -30.73
CA CYS A 16 -2.97 -19.26 -31.94
C CYS A 16 -3.65 -20.61 -31.79
N THR A 17 -3.85 -21.12 -30.57
CA THR A 17 -4.47 -22.41 -30.26
C THR A 17 -3.79 -23.65 -30.86
N SER A 18 -2.83 -23.49 -31.79
CA SER A 18 -2.19 -24.58 -32.53
C SER A 18 -1.06 -25.28 -31.76
N SER A 19 -0.39 -24.54 -30.87
CA SER A 19 0.77 -25.04 -30.11
C SER A 19 0.51 -24.96 -28.62
N SER A 20 1.07 -25.90 -27.86
CA SER A 20 1.07 -25.84 -26.41
C SER A 20 1.82 -24.60 -25.90
N SER A 21 1.32 -24.02 -24.83
CA SER A 21 1.89 -22.81 -24.25
C SER A 21 3.19 -23.10 -23.51
N LYS A 22 4.18 -22.23 -23.72
CA LYS A 22 5.50 -22.31 -23.08
C LYS A 22 5.70 -21.23 -22.01
N TYR A 23 4.98 -20.11 -22.11
CA TYR A 23 5.12 -18.94 -21.25
C TYR A 23 3.74 -18.47 -20.74
N LYS A 24 3.72 -17.65 -19.67
CA LYS A 24 2.51 -16.95 -19.18
C LYS A 24 2.71 -15.43 -19.22
N CYS A 25 1.65 -14.70 -19.53
CA CYS A 25 1.63 -13.25 -19.38
C CYS A 25 1.68 -12.88 -17.87
N PRO A 26 2.59 -12.00 -17.42
CA PRO A 26 2.66 -11.62 -16.00
C PRO A 26 1.45 -10.79 -15.54
N ALA A 27 0.74 -10.11 -16.46
CA ALA A 27 -0.40 -9.25 -16.11
C ALA A 27 -1.71 -10.02 -15.87
N CYS A 28 -1.98 -11.04 -16.68
CA CYS A 28 -3.26 -11.78 -16.66
C CYS A 28 -3.11 -13.30 -16.64
N GLN A 29 -1.87 -13.80 -16.52
CA GLN A 29 -1.51 -15.23 -16.51
C GLN A 29 -1.90 -16.01 -17.77
N ALA A 30 -2.31 -15.32 -18.85
CA ALA A 30 -2.71 -15.95 -20.09
C ALA A 30 -1.57 -16.79 -20.71
N PRO A 31 -1.84 -18.03 -21.13
CA PRO A 31 -0.83 -18.94 -21.62
C PRO A 31 -0.48 -18.63 -23.10
N THR A 32 0.82 -18.48 -23.38
CA THR A 32 1.36 -18.10 -24.69
C THR A 32 2.48 -19.03 -25.12
N CYS A 33 2.54 -19.39 -26.41
CA CYS A 33 3.56 -20.31 -26.93
C CYS A 33 4.90 -19.63 -27.26
N SER A 34 4.88 -18.33 -27.60
CA SER A 34 6.03 -17.61 -28.13
C SER A 34 5.92 -16.09 -27.92
N LEU A 35 7.04 -15.38 -28.02
CA LEU A 35 7.10 -13.92 -27.94
C LEU A 35 6.15 -13.18 -28.90
N PRO A 36 5.99 -13.57 -30.20
CA PRO A 36 5.01 -12.92 -31.07
C PRO A 36 3.57 -13.13 -30.59
N CYS A 37 3.22 -14.30 -30.06
CA CYS A 37 1.90 -14.51 -29.44
C CYS A 37 1.75 -13.67 -28.16
N HIS A 38 2.78 -13.55 -27.33
CA HIS A 38 2.75 -12.67 -26.17
C HIS A 38 2.58 -11.18 -26.56
N LYS A 39 3.27 -10.70 -27.60
CA LYS A 39 3.12 -9.32 -28.09
C LYS A 39 1.72 -9.05 -28.66
N ARG A 40 1.18 -9.98 -29.45
CA ARG A 40 -0.18 -9.91 -29.97
C ARG A 40 -1.22 -9.89 -28.84
N HIS A 41 -1.07 -10.80 -27.87
CA HIS A 41 -1.90 -10.79 -26.67
C HIS A 41 -1.81 -9.47 -25.89
N LYS A 42 -0.60 -8.92 -25.70
CA LYS A 42 -0.41 -7.63 -25.01
C LYS A 42 -1.04 -6.45 -25.76
N ALA A 43 -1.11 -6.51 -27.09
CA ALA A 43 -1.75 -5.47 -27.89
C ALA A 43 -3.29 -5.53 -27.78
N GLU A 44 -3.85 -6.73 -27.69
CA GLU A 44 -5.29 -6.96 -27.52
C GLU A 44 -5.76 -6.78 -26.07
N ALA A 45 -4.90 -7.11 -25.10
CA ALA A 45 -5.12 -6.88 -23.69
C ALA A 45 -4.99 -5.39 -23.37
N SER A 46 -6.13 -4.69 -23.42
CA SER A 46 -6.26 -3.24 -23.28
C SER A 46 -6.04 -2.73 -21.85
N THR A 47 -4.80 -2.79 -21.37
CA THR A 47 -4.34 -1.91 -20.29
C THR A 47 -3.47 -0.80 -20.88
N SER A 48 -4.01 -0.07 -21.86
CA SER A 48 -3.39 1.13 -22.39
C SER A 48 -3.71 2.32 -21.49
N TRP A 49 -2.72 3.20 -21.31
CA TRP A 49 -2.94 4.48 -20.64
C TRP A 49 -3.95 5.31 -21.44
N VAL A 50 -4.99 5.79 -20.75
CA VAL A 50 -6.03 6.63 -21.35
C VAL A 50 -5.83 8.06 -20.83
N PRO A 51 -5.66 9.06 -21.71
CA PRO A 51 -5.64 10.46 -21.31
C PRO A 51 -6.93 10.84 -20.57
N MET A 52 -6.83 11.70 -19.55
CA MET A 52 -8.00 12.13 -18.76
C MET A 52 -9.14 12.70 -19.61
N ARG A 53 -8.82 13.37 -20.73
CA ARG A 53 -9.80 13.96 -21.65
C ARG A 53 -10.68 12.92 -22.37
N SER A 54 -10.20 11.69 -22.50
CA SER A 54 -10.92 10.58 -23.15
C SER A 54 -11.29 9.48 -22.15
N TYR A 55 -11.29 9.81 -20.85
CA TYR A 55 -11.63 8.86 -19.80
C TYR A 55 -13.16 8.72 -19.71
N ASP A 56 -13.65 7.54 -20.06
CA ASP A 56 -15.08 7.21 -20.08
C ASP A 56 -15.50 6.42 -18.84
N SER A 57 -16.81 6.41 -18.56
CA SER A 57 -17.44 5.67 -17.45
C SER A 57 -17.10 4.18 -17.48
N SER A 58 -16.92 3.60 -18.68
CA SER A 58 -16.52 2.20 -18.82
C SER A 58 -15.11 1.92 -18.30
N GLN A 59 -14.16 2.86 -18.44
CA GLN A 59 -12.81 2.73 -17.89
C GLN A 59 -12.82 2.95 -16.38
N PHE A 60 -13.61 3.91 -15.90
CA PHE A 60 -13.86 4.09 -14.47
C PHE A 60 -14.33 2.82 -13.78
N LEU A 61 -15.31 2.14 -14.36
CA LEU A 61 -15.86 0.93 -13.76
C LEU A 61 -14.83 -0.21 -13.73
N LYS A 62 -14.00 -0.35 -14.76
CA LYS A 62 -12.91 -1.33 -14.78
C LYS A 62 -11.90 -1.05 -13.66
N ASP A 63 -11.48 0.20 -13.51
CA ASP A 63 -10.54 0.61 -12.46
C ASP A 63 -11.13 0.38 -11.07
N TYR A 64 -12.40 0.74 -10.88
CA TYR A 64 -13.13 0.50 -9.63
C TYR A 64 -13.22 -0.99 -9.29
N HIS A 65 -13.58 -1.84 -10.26
CA HIS A 65 -13.66 -3.28 -10.07
C HIS A 65 -12.29 -3.88 -9.75
N PHE A 66 -11.24 -3.44 -10.45
CA PHE A 66 -9.88 -3.86 -10.20
C PHE A 66 -9.42 -3.52 -8.78
N LEU A 67 -9.59 -2.27 -8.33
CA LEU A 67 -9.23 -1.84 -6.98
C LEU A 67 -10.05 -2.58 -5.92
N SER A 68 -11.34 -2.80 -6.16
CA SER A 68 -12.22 -3.57 -5.26
C SER A 68 -11.77 -5.03 -5.14
N GLN A 69 -11.39 -5.66 -6.24
CA GLN A 69 -10.86 -7.02 -6.24
C GLN A 69 -9.54 -7.10 -5.46
N ILE A 70 -8.61 -6.18 -5.70
CA ILE A 70 -7.35 -6.11 -4.93
C ILE A 70 -7.64 -5.96 -3.44
N GLY A 71 -8.56 -5.06 -3.06
CA GLY A 71 -8.94 -4.88 -1.66
C GLY A 71 -9.43 -6.17 -1.00
N ARG A 72 -10.23 -6.97 -1.72
CA ARG A 72 -10.68 -8.29 -1.25
C ARG A 72 -9.53 -9.29 -1.14
N HIS A 73 -8.63 -9.35 -2.11
CA HIS A 73 -7.46 -10.24 -2.08
C HIS A 73 -6.50 -9.91 -0.95
N VAL A 74 -6.19 -8.62 -0.74
CA VAL A 74 -5.34 -8.17 0.37
C VAL A 74 -5.99 -8.46 1.71
N SER A 75 -7.31 -8.26 1.84
CA SER A 75 -8.04 -8.59 3.06
C SER A 75 -8.03 -10.10 3.35
N ALA A 76 -8.21 -10.94 2.32
CA ALA A 76 -8.17 -12.39 2.44
C ALA A 76 -6.76 -12.89 2.81
N ALA A 77 -5.73 -12.43 2.09
CA ALA A 77 -4.34 -12.75 2.37
C ALA A 77 -3.92 -12.24 3.76
N GLY A 78 -4.35 -11.04 4.16
CA GLY A 78 -4.11 -10.50 5.50
C GLY A 78 -4.72 -11.37 6.59
N LYS A 79 -5.98 -11.80 6.43
CA LYS A 79 -6.63 -12.75 7.35
C LYS A 79 -5.90 -14.09 7.39
N GLU A 80 -5.43 -14.58 6.25
CA GLU A 80 -4.66 -15.83 6.17
C GLU A 80 -3.31 -15.72 6.89
N LEU A 81 -2.57 -14.62 6.70
CA LEU A 81 -1.30 -14.37 7.37
C LEU A 81 -1.47 -14.26 8.89
N VAL A 82 -2.55 -13.59 9.34
CA VAL A 82 -2.92 -13.55 10.77
C VAL A 82 -3.27 -14.94 11.28
N SER A 83 -4.05 -15.73 10.53
CA SER A 83 -4.37 -17.12 10.86
C SER A 83 -3.13 -18.01 10.94
N ARG A 84 -2.09 -17.71 10.15
CA ARG A 84 -0.80 -18.40 10.17
C ARG A 84 0.18 -17.84 11.20
N GLY A 85 -0.23 -16.82 11.99
CA GLY A 85 0.61 -16.20 13.01
C GLY A 85 1.78 -15.36 12.49
N LEU A 86 1.81 -15.04 11.18
CA LEU A 86 2.89 -14.30 10.54
C LEU A 86 2.71 -12.77 10.61
N MET A 87 1.53 -12.30 11.02
CA MET A 87 1.23 -10.87 11.16
C MET A 87 0.34 -10.63 12.40
N PRO A 88 0.59 -9.58 13.20
CA PRO A 88 -0.29 -9.21 14.28
C PRO A 88 -1.66 -8.73 13.76
N PRO A 89 -2.77 -9.08 14.43
CA PRO A 89 -4.10 -8.66 14.01
C PRO A 89 -4.19 -7.14 14.02
N GLN A 90 -4.58 -6.55 12.89
CA GLN A 90 -4.81 -5.11 12.80
C GLN A 90 -6.00 -4.74 13.69
N PRO A 91 -5.95 -3.62 14.43
CA PRO A 91 -7.11 -3.14 15.18
C PRO A 91 -8.24 -2.87 14.19
N ALA A 92 -9.36 -3.56 14.36
CA ALA A 92 -10.56 -3.33 13.56
C ALA A 92 -10.98 -1.87 13.70
N SER A 93 -10.89 -1.10 12.62
CA SER A 93 -11.52 0.22 12.53
C SER A 93 -13.01 0.00 12.25
N ASP A 94 -13.76 -0.49 13.25
CA ASP A 94 -15.20 -0.66 13.16
C ASP A 94 -15.92 0.38 14.03
N SER A 95 -16.64 1.28 13.36
CA SER A 95 -17.60 2.21 13.96
C SER A 95 -18.96 1.58 14.28
N THR A 96 -19.02 0.26 14.46
CA THR A 96 -20.27 -0.42 14.82
C THR A 96 -20.15 -0.94 16.25
N ALA A 97 -20.57 -0.07 17.18
CA ALA A 97 -20.53 -0.29 18.61
C ALA A 97 -21.45 -1.43 19.04
N GLY A 98 -20.86 -2.48 19.62
CA GLY A 98 -21.49 -3.39 20.58
C GLY A 98 -20.60 -3.45 21.83
N PRO A 99 -21.16 -3.51 23.06
CA PRO A 99 -20.37 -3.39 24.27
C PRO A 99 -19.68 -4.73 24.58
N SER A 100 -18.45 -4.89 24.10
CA SER A 100 -17.62 -6.03 24.45
C SER A 100 -16.43 -5.57 25.29
N GLN A 101 -16.48 -6.03 26.55
CA GLN A 101 -15.41 -6.27 27.50
C GLN A 101 -14.12 -5.47 27.32
N GLN A 102 -13.80 -4.68 28.35
CA GLN A 102 -12.54 -3.97 28.58
C GLN A 102 -11.32 -4.78 28.13
N ARG A 103 -10.93 -4.64 26.86
CA ARG A 103 -9.58 -4.96 26.43
C ARG A 103 -8.71 -3.86 27.00
N ARG A 104 -7.99 -4.18 28.09
CA ARG A 104 -6.90 -3.33 28.58
C ARG A 104 -6.03 -2.95 27.37
N PRO A 105 -5.82 -1.66 27.08
CA PRO A 105 -4.91 -1.27 26.02
C PRO A 105 -3.54 -1.92 26.30
N PRO A 106 -2.82 -2.35 25.24
CA PRO A 106 -1.49 -2.91 25.42
C PRO A 106 -0.62 -1.89 26.21
N PRO A 107 0.30 -2.35 27.07
CA PRO A 107 1.20 -1.45 27.78
C PRO A 107 1.91 -0.55 26.76
N ILE A 108 1.57 0.73 26.74
CA ILE A 108 2.24 1.69 25.87
C ILE A 108 3.63 1.89 26.47
N ASP A 109 4.68 1.63 25.70
CA ASP A 109 6.06 1.92 26.11
C ASP A 109 6.13 3.33 26.69
N PRO A 110 6.63 3.54 27.93
CA PRO A 110 6.60 4.85 28.59
C PRO A 110 7.35 5.91 27.76
N ALA A 111 8.34 5.50 26.98
CA ALA A 111 9.05 6.33 26.02
C ALA A 111 8.14 6.85 24.89
N LYS A 112 7.33 5.97 24.28
CA LYS A 112 6.37 6.34 23.22
C LYS A 112 5.29 7.27 23.77
N HIS A 113 4.81 7.01 24.98
CA HIS A 113 3.84 7.88 25.64
C HIS A 113 4.39 9.29 25.87
N ARG A 114 5.64 9.40 26.36
CA ARG A 114 6.32 10.69 26.54
C ARG A 114 6.52 11.42 25.20
N ALA A 115 6.94 10.72 24.16
CA ALA A 115 7.13 11.30 22.83
C ALA A 115 5.81 11.85 22.25
N ARG A 116 4.70 11.10 22.39
CA ARG A 116 3.37 11.56 21.98
C ARG A 116 2.95 12.82 22.71
N LYS A 117 3.06 12.83 24.05
CA LYS A 117 2.73 13.99 24.88
C LYS A 117 3.58 15.22 24.54
N GLN A 118 4.87 15.03 24.26
CA GLN A 118 5.74 16.14 23.83
C GLN A 118 5.33 16.71 22.47
N ARG A 119 4.92 15.85 21.54
CA ARG A 119 4.43 16.26 20.22
C ARG A 119 3.12 17.05 20.33
N GLU A 120 2.15 16.57 21.10
CA GLU A 120 0.89 17.27 21.36
C GLU A 120 1.14 18.67 21.96
N ALA A 121 2.03 18.76 22.96
CA ALA A 121 2.39 20.04 23.55
C ALA A 121 3.06 21.01 22.55
N LEU A 122 3.86 20.48 21.63
CA LEU A 122 4.46 21.28 20.56
C LEU A 122 3.41 21.76 19.55
N GLU A 123 2.47 20.89 19.15
CA GLU A 123 1.35 21.23 18.27
C GLU A 123 0.51 22.38 18.86
N ASP A 124 0.18 22.32 20.15
CA ASP A 124 -0.57 23.36 20.84
C ASP A 124 0.23 24.67 20.99
N ALA A 125 1.53 24.59 21.27
CA ALA A 125 2.41 25.75 21.33
C ALA A 125 2.54 26.46 19.97
N VAL A 126 2.59 25.71 18.88
CA VAL A 126 2.64 26.24 17.51
C VAL A 126 1.30 26.87 17.13
N ARG A 127 0.19 26.19 17.46
CA ARG A 127 -1.18 26.65 17.19
C ARG A 127 -1.50 27.94 17.93
N SER A 128 -1.16 28.04 19.22
CA SER A 128 -1.36 29.25 20.03
C SER A 128 -0.57 30.46 19.51
N ARG A 129 0.57 30.22 18.85
CA ARG A 129 1.41 31.26 18.23
C ARG A 129 1.03 31.56 16.78
N ARG A 130 -0.03 30.93 16.24
CA ARG A 130 -0.49 31.06 14.85
C ARG A 130 0.59 30.74 13.79
N CYS A 131 1.52 29.86 14.13
CA CYS A 131 2.53 29.38 13.19
C CYS A 131 1.94 28.29 12.29
N LYS A 132 2.05 28.44 10.96
CA LYS A 132 1.66 27.38 10.00
C LYS A 132 2.78 26.36 9.91
N VAL A 133 2.53 25.13 10.39
CA VAL A 133 3.50 24.04 10.35
C VAL A 133 2.90 22.84 9.63
N LEU A 134 3.67 22.24 8.74
CA LEU A 134 3.34 20.99 8.06
C LEU A 134 4.01 19.83 8.80
N TRP A 135 3.21 18.87 9.28
CA TRP A 135 3.71 17.69 9.99
C TRP A 135 3.99 16.56 9.01
N LEU A 136 5.25 16.12 8.92
CA LEU A 136 5.62 15.02 8.03
C LEU A 136 5.27 13.64 8.65
N PRO A 137 4.91 12.64 7.82
CA PRO A 137 4.75 11.25 8.26
C PRO A 137 6.04 10.63 8.83
N GLU A 138 5.90 9.49 9.50
CA GLU A 138 7.03 8.77 10.10
C GLU A 138 7.89 8.11 9.00
N GLY A 139 9.21 8.04 9.17
CA GLY A 139 10.14 7.51 8.17
C GLY A 139 10.60 8.50 7.08
N MET A 140 10.20 9.78 7.17
CA MET A 140 10.70 10.84 6.30
C MET A 140 12.02 11.41 6.85
N ALA A 141 13.09 11.44 6.05
CA ALA A 141 14.43 11.91 6.46
C ALA A 141 14.40 13.28 7.17
N ARG A 142 13.69 14.26 6.59
CA ARG A 142 13.52 15.60 7.19
C ARG A 142 12.84 15.59 8.56
N ARG A 143 11.98 14.60 8.84
CA ARG A 143 11.36 14.46 10.17
C ARG A 143 12.35 13.86 11.17
N GLU A 144 13.19 12.92 10.74
CA GLU A 144 14.19 12.28 11.58
C GLU A 144 15.30 13.25 11.98
N GLU A 145 15.69 14.14 11.07
CA GLU A 145 16.68 15.20 11.32
C GLU A 145 16.12 16.32 12.19
N ASN A 146 14.80 16.54 12.15
CA ASN A 146 14.15 17.60 12.90
C ASN A 146 14.08 17.29 14.40
N ARG A 147 14.78 18.10 15.20
CA ARG A 147 14.81 18.02 16.67
C ARG A 147 14.04 19.17 17.35
N THR A 148 13.00 19.70 16.70
CA THR A 148 12.14 20.74 17.30
C THR A 148 11.44 20.20 18.54
N VAL A 149 11.54 20.92 19.67
CA VAL A 149 10.98 20.48 20.96
C VAL A 149 10.34 21.65 21.70
N TRP A 150 9.21 21.37 22.35
CA TRP A 150 8.58 22.27 23.31
C TRP A 150 9.22 22.19 24.69
N HIS A 151 9.65 23.33 25.23
CA HIS A 151 10.14 23.47 26.60
C HIS A 151 9.06 24.08 27.49
N ASP A 152 8.50 23.24 28.36
CA ASP A 152 7.38 23.60 29.25
C ASP A 152 7.78 24.64 30.31
N LYS A 153 8.91 24.44 31.00
CA LYS A 153 9.42 25.35 32.06
C LYS A 153 9.64 26.79 31.58
N GLY A 154 9.94 26.98 30.29
CA GLY A 154 10.22 28.29 29.71
C GLY A 154 9.14 28.78 28.74
N LYS A 155 8.03 28.03 28.60
CA LYS A 155 6.98 28.24 27.59
C LYS A 155 7.57 28.68 26.24
N ARG A 156 8.56 27.95 25.72
CA ARG A 156 9.26 28.29 24.47
C ARG A 156 9.48 27.08 23.58
N VAL A 157 9.36 27.31 22.27
CA VAL A 157 9.68 26.31 21.25
C VAL A 157 11.15 26.47 20.88
N ARG A 158 11.92 25.38 20.93
CA ARG A 158 13.26 25.31 20.34
C ARG A 158 13.12 24.78 18.92
N TRP A 159 13.53 25.58 17.94
CA TRP A 159 13.46 25.22 16.52
C TRP A 159 14.78 24.63 16.03
N THR A 160 14.68 23.67 15.10
CA THR A 160 15.80 23.20 14.30
C THR A 160 15.66 23.87 12.93
N VAL A 161 16.71 24.51 12.45
CA VAL A 161 16.73 25.18 11.15
C VAL A 161 17.83 24.58 10.30
N GLU A 162 17.52 24.31 9.04
CA GLU A 162 18.48 23.90 8.03
C GLU A 162 18.79 25.12 7.17
N LEU A 163 20.06 25.48 7.05
CA LEU A 163 20.52 26.61 6.25
C LEU A 163 21.03 26.07 4.91
N VAL A 164 20.36 26.44 3.83
CA VAL A 164 20.79 26.15 2.46
C VAL A 164 21.25 27.47 1.85
N TRP A 165 22.47 27.49 1.31
CA TRP A 165 23.10 28.66 0.70
C TRP A 165 23.05 28.55 -0.82
#